data_AF-A0A9Q2ELI6-F1
#
_entry.id   AF-A0A9Q2ELI6-F1
#
_cell.length_a   1.000
_cell.length_b   1.000
_cell.length_c   1.000
_cell.angle_alpha   90.00
_cell.angle_beta   90.00
_cell.angle_gamma   90.00
#
_symmetry.space_group_name_H-M   'P 1'
#
loop_
_entity.id
_entity.type
_entity.pdbx_description
1 polymer ?
#
loop_
_entity_poly.entity_id
_entity_poly.type
_entity_poly.pdbx_seq_one_letter_code
_entity_poly.pdbx_strand_id
1 'polypeptide(L)'
;VGQTLSAEYTFTSNGSGTDKSTFIWGRYERTSWMPIEGATGREYTLRAEDAGYSIKVTVIPEGSSQPQLQGDTQHSPAVDAYGAPSITNLHISGTPKV
;
A
#
# COMPACT_ATOMS: atom_id res chain seq x y z
N VAL A 1 -17.32 0.61 3.50
CA VAL A 1 -16.33 1.66 3.20
C VAL A 1 -15.00 1.18 3.75
N GLY A 2 -13.95 1.17 2.92
CA GLY A 2 -12.65 0.60 3.25
C GLY A 2 -11.73 1.56 3.99
N GLN A 3 -10.64 1.03 4.56
CA GLN A 3 -9.59 1.81 5.22
C GLN A 3 -8.80 2.61 4.18
N THR A 4 -8.48 3.88 4.49
CA THR A 4 -7.62 4.73 3.65
C THR A 4 -6.17 4.63 4.11
N LEU A 5 -5.26 4.41 3.17
CA LEU A 5 -3.82 4.45 3.34
C LEU A 5 -3.28 5.77 2.78
N SER A 6 -2.39 6.42 3.51
CA SER A 6 -1.78 7.70 3.11
C SER A 6 -0.26 7.54 2.99
N ALA A 7 0.31 8.02 1.88
CA ALA A 7 1.74 8.05 1.65
C ALA A 7 2.36 9.26 2.37
N GLU A 8 2.91 9.01 3.56
CA GLU A 8 3.56 10.02 4.38
C GLU A 8 5.08 9.99 4.23
N TYR A 9 5.68 11.13 3.95
CA TYR A 9 7.12 11.35 3.89
C TYR A 9 7.43 12.85 3.94
N THR A 10 8.71 13.17 4.17
CA THR A 10 9.24 14.52 4.07
C THR A 10 9.87 14.71 2.70
N PHE A 11 9.35 15.68 1.93
CA PHE A 11 9.95 16.07 0.66
C PHE A 11 11.01 17.16 0.88
N THR A 12 12.21 16.92 0.37
CA THR A 12 13.28 17.92 0.33
C THR A 12 13.46 18.37 -1.12
N SER A 13 13.13 19.64 -1.40
CA SER A 13 13.25 20.16 -2.77
C SER A 13 14.71 20.39 -3.17
N ASN A 14 15.02 20.20 -4.45
CA ASN A 14 16.30 20.55 -5.07
C ASN A 14 16.35 22.02 -5.54
N GLY A 15 15.64 22.94 -4.85
CA GLY A 15 15.59 24.35 -5.23
C GLY A 15 14.37 25.08 -4.65
N SER A 16 13.59 25.74 -5.51
CA SER A 16 12.38 26.47 -5.13
C SER A 16 11.07 25.72 -5.46
N GLY A 17 11.17 24.42 -5.77
CA GLY A 17 10.06 23.62 -6.29
C GLY A 17 9.20 23.00 -5.21
N THR A 18 7.93 22.76 -5.54
CA THR A 18 7.01 21.96 -4.72
C THR A 18 7.13 20.49 -5.07
N ASP A 19 6.69 19.63 -4.15
CA ASP A 19 6.56 18.21 -4.38
C ASP A 19 5.59 17.91 -5.54
N LYS A 20 6.08 17.21 -6.55
CA LYS A 20 5.35 16.70 -7.72
C LYS A 20 5.60 15.21 -7.90
N SER A 21 5.97 14.51 -6.82
CA SER A 21 6.28 13.10 -6.85
C SER A 21 5.16 12.27 -7.44
N THR A 22 5.53 11.20 -8.15
CA THR A 22 4.60 10.24 -8.70
C THR A 22 4.37 9.11 -7.70
N PHE A 23 3.11 8.69 -7.55
CA PHE A 23 2.71 7.60 -6.66
C PHE A 23 2.19 6.43 -7.50
N ILE A 24 2.65 5.23 -7.17
CA ILE A 24 2.20 3.99 -7.77
C ILE A 24 1.85 3.04 -6.63
N TRP A 25 0.56 2.89 -6.36
CA TRP A 25 0.09 1.86 -5.43
C TRP A 25 0.16 0.49 -6.09
N GLY A 26 0.62 -0.49 -5.34
CA GLY A 26 0.80 -1.85 -5.82
C GLY A 26 0.22 -2.87 -4.87
N ARG A 27 -0.34 -3.92 -5.45
CA ARG A 27 -0.87 -5.10 -4.77
C ARG A 27 0.05 -6.29 -5.03
N TYR A 28 0.37 -7.04 -3.99
CA TYR A 28 1.16 -8.26 -4.15
C TYR A 28 0.26 -9.40 -4.61
N GLU A 29 0.34 -9.74 -5.89
CA GLU A 29 -0.48 -10.78 -6.50
C GLU A 29 0.38 -11.97 -6.90
N ARG A 30 -0.02 -13.16 -6.42
CA ARG A 30 0.65 -14.44 -6.69
C ARG A 30 2.12 -14.43 -6.24
N THR A 31 3.00 -13.88 -7.06
CA THR A 31 4.46 -13.85 -6.88
C THR A 31 5.09 -12.50 -7.21
N SER A 32 4.30 -11.47 -7.56
CA SER A 32 4.84 -10.17 -7.97
C SER A 32 3.97 -8.99 -7.50
N TRP A 33 4.60 -7.82 -7.44
CA TRP A 33 3.89 -6.56 -7.20
C TRP A 33 3.28 -6.06 -8.51
N MET A 34 1.95 -5.95 -8.54
CA MET A 34 1.20 -5.43 -9.68
C MET A 34 0.66 -4.03 -9.34
N PRO A 35 0.76 -3.05 -10.26
CA PRO A 35 0.20 -1.73 -10.03
C PRO A 35 -1.32 -1.81 -9.96
N ILE A 36 -1.92 -1.01 -9.07
CA ILE A 36 -3.36 -0.88 -8.96
C ILE A 36 -3.81 0.25 -9.88
N GLU A 37 -4.60 -0.09 -10.90
CA GLU A 37 -5.07 0.86 -11.91
C GLU A 37 -5.87 2.02 -11.28
N GLY A 38 -5.50 3.24 -11.67
CA GLY A 38 -6.08 4.50 -11.18
C GLY A 38 -5.64 4.92 -9.77
N ALA A 39 -4.80 4.14 -9.09
CA ALA A 39 -4.28 4.48 -7.77
C ALA A 39 -2.95 5.24 -7.89
N THR A 40 -3.05 6.51 -8.29
CA THR A 40 -1.90 7.42 -8.46
C THR A 40 -1.91 8.61 -7.49
N GLY A 41 -2.90 8.65 -6.60
CA GLY A 41 -2.98 9.66 -5.56
C GLY A 41 -2.02 9.40 -4.41
N ARG A 42 -1.77 10.44 -3.62
CA ARG A 42 -1.05 10.33 -2.34
C ARG A 42 -1.79 9.43 -1.34
N GLU A 43 -3.11 9.34 -1.50
CA GLU A 43 -3.97 8.48 -0.70
C GLU A 43 -4.59 7.40 -1.57
N TYR A 44 -4.78 6.22 -0.97
CA TYR A 44 -5.48 5.10 -1.58
C TYR A 44 -6.48 4.53 -0.60
N THR A 45 -7.74 4.44 -1.03
CA THR A 45 -8.78 3.79 -0.24
C THR A 45 -8.88 2.33 -0.65
N LEU A 46 -8.63 1.42 0.31
CA LEU A 46 -8.69 -0.01 0.08
C LEU A 46 -10.07 -0.41 -0.45
N ARG A 47 -10.05 -1.21 -1.51
CA ARG A 47 -11.25 -1.76 -2.16
C ARG A 47 -11.50 -3.18 -1.66
N ALA A 48 -12.70 -3.70 -1.92
CA ALA A 48 -13.02 -5.08 -1.55
C ALA A 48 -12.11 -6.11 -2.25
N GLU A 49 -11.64 -5.80 -3.46
CA GLU A 49 -10.71 -6.62 -4.24
C GLU A 49 -9.30 -6.70 -3.66
N ASP A 50 -8.94 -5.80 -2.73
CA ASP A 50 -7.64 -5.83 -2.07
C ASP A 50 -7.59 -6.79 -0.89
N ALA A 51 -8.73 -7.30 -0.43
CA ALA A 51 -8.81 -8.16 0.74
C ALA A 51 -7.93 -9.41 0.63
N GLY A 52 -7.09 -9.63 1.65
CA GLY A 52 -6.17 -10.76 1.71
C GLY A 52 -4.88 -10.58 0.90
N TYR A 53 -4.66 -9.42 0.27
CA TYR A 53 -3.41 -9.08 -0.39
C TYR A 53 -2.61 -8.06 0.41
N SER A 54 -1.30 -8.02 0.20
CA SER A 54 -0.46 -6.96 0.74
C SER A 54 -0.41 -5.77 -0.23
N ILE A 55 -0.45 -4.57 0.31
CA ILE A 55 -0.45 -3.29 -0.42
C ILE A 55 0.80 -2.50 -0.04
N LYS A 56 1.40 -1.82 -1.01
CA LYS A 56 2.47 -0.84 -0.79
C LYS A 56 2.34 0.32 -1.75
N VAL A 57 3.01 1.43 -1.45
CA VAL A 57 3.16 2.55 -2.38
C VAL A 57 4.62 2.66 -2.83
N THR A 58 4.82 2.91 -4.11
CA THR A 58 6.09 3.32 -4.69
C THR A 58 6.01 4.80 -4.99
N VAL A 59 7.00 5.57 -4.53
CA VAL A 59 7.09 7.01 -4.72
C VAL A 59 8.32 7.31 -5.56
N ILE A 60 8.14 8.05 -6.64
CA ILE A 60 9.24 8.56 -7.47
C ILE A 60 9.33 10.07 -7.20
N PRO A 61 10.33 10.53 -6.44
CA PRO A 61 10.44 11.93 -6.07
C PRO A 61 10.66 12.83 -7.28
N GLU A 62 9.83 13.88 -7.41
CA GLU A 62 9.97 14.87 -8.47
C GLU A 62 9.68 16.27 -7.92
N GLY A 63 10.51 17.25 -8.28
CA GLY A 63 10.31 18.66 -7.93
C GLY A 63 9.78 19.47 -9.09
N SER A 64 8.82 20.36 -8.85
CA SER A 64 8.19 21.18 -9.91
C SER A 64 9.15 22.09 -10.68
N SER A 65 10.30 22.45 -10.08
CA SER A 65 11.26 23.38 -10.69
C SER A 65 12.27 22.70 -11.62
N GLN A 66 12.50 21.39 -11.47
CA GLN A 66 13.47 20.62 -12.25
C GLN A 66 12.92 19.19 -12.49
N PRO A 67 11.86 19.02 -13.30
CA PRO A 67 11.18 17.72 -13.46
C PRO A 67 12.06 16.64 -14.10
N GLN A 68 13.10 17.03 -14.83
CA GLN A 68 14.08 16.09 -15.41
C GLN A 68 15.05 15.49 -14.38
N LEU A 69 15.10 16.02 -13.15
CA LEU A 69 15.92 15.51 -12.06
C LEU A 69 15.04 14.75 -11.07
N GLN A 70 14.68 13.52 -11.44
CA GLN A 70 13.97 12.61 -10.52
C GLN A 70 14.92 12.12 -9.43
N GLY A 71 14.40 12.01 -8.21
CA GLY A 71 15.10 11.38 -7.10
C GLY A 71 15.03 9.85 -7.17
N ASP A 72 15.71 9.19 -6.25
CA ASP A 72 15.69 7.73 -6.17
C ASP A 72 14.30 7.21 -5.78
N THR A 73 13.81 6.22 -6.53
CA THR A 73 12.55 5.53 -6.25
C THR A 73 12.55 4.95 -4.84
N GLN A 74 11.54 5.29 -4.06
CA GLN A 74 11.32 4.78 -2.71
C GLN A 74 10.10 3.86 -2.66
N HIS A 75 10.14 2.89 -1.75
CA HIS A 75 9.01 1.99 -1.48
C HIS A 75 8.63 2.06 -0.01
N SER A 76 7.33 2.09 0.27
CA SER A 76 6.85 1.87 1.64
C SER A 76 7.04 0.41 2.08
N PRO A 77 7.00 0.13 3.38
CA PRO A 77 6.65 -1.19 3.88
C PRO A 77 5.33 -1.69 3.26
N ALA A 78 5.19 -3.00 3.15
CA ALA A 78 3.94 -3.62 2.76
C ALA A 78 3.00 -3.72 3.97
N VAL A 79 1.71 -3.51 3.73
CA VAL A 79 0.65 -3.67 4.74
C VAL A 79 -0.41 -4.63 4.21
N ASP A 80 -0.92 -5.52 5.05
CA ASP A 80 -1.98 -6.44 4.63
C ASP A 80 -3.32 -5.71 4.55
N ALA A 81 -3.94 -5.74 3.37
CA ALA A 81 -5.27 -5.20 3.18
C ALA A 81 -6.28 -6.16 3.80
N TYR A 82 -6.80 -5.73 4.96
CA TYR A 82 -7.70 -6.46 5.84
C TYR A 82 -7.05 -7.73 6.43
N GLY A 83 -6.87 -7.72 7.76
CA GLY A 83 -6.37 -8.91 8.46
C GLY A 83 -7.31 -10.10 8.28
N ALA A 84 -6.74 -11.29 8.06
CA ALA A 84 -7.52 -12.52 8.00
C ALA A 84 -8.15 -12.81 9.38
N PRO A 85 -9.41 -13.29 9.44
CA PRO A 85 -9.99 -13.73 10.70
C PRO A 85 -9.21 -14.93 11.26
N SER A 86 -8.89 -14.89 12.55
CA SER A 86 -8.17 -15.96 13.26
C SER A 86 -9.09 -16.73 14.19
N ILE A 87 -8.98 -18.07 14.20
CA ILE A 87 -9.65 -18.93 15.19
C ILE A 87 -8.65 -19.26 16.30
N THR A 88 -9.03 -19.02 17.55
CA THR A 88 -8.29 -19.44 18.75
C THR A 88 -9.18 -20.34 19.61
N ASN A 89 -8.56 -21.18 20.46
CA ASN A 89 -9.26 -22.07 21.40
C ASN A 89 -10.29 -23.04 20.79
N LEU A 90 -10.02 -23.52 19.56
CA LEU A 90 -10.83 -24.54 18.90
C LEU A 90 -10.70 -25.87 19.67
N HIS A 91 -11.79 -26.36 20.27
CA HIS A 91 -11.86 -27.67 20.88
C HIS A 91 -13.23 -28.32 20.65
N ILE A 92 -13.25 -29.64 20.54
CA ILE A 92 -14.49 -30.43 20.50
C ILE A 92 -14.89 -30.75 21.92
N SER A 93 -16.14 -30.44 22.29
CA SER A 93 -16.72 -30.79 23.59
C SER A 93 -17.72 -31.95 23.45
N GLY A 94 -17.74 -32.86 24.42
CA GLY A 94 -18.72 -33.95 24.50
C GLY A 94 -18.07 -35.29 24.89
N THR A 95 -18.87 -36.19 25.47
CA THR A 95 -18.43 -37.57 25.76
C THR A 95 -19.01 -38.50 24.70
N PRO A 96 -18.20 -39.25 23.93
CA PRO A 96 -18.72 -40.24 23.00
C PRO A 96 -19.54 -41.28 23.76
N LYS A 97 -20.80 -41.48 23.38
CA LYS A 97 -21.62 -42.57 23.90
C LYS A 97 -21.39 -43.79 23.00
N VAL A 98 -20.88 -44.87 23.59
CA VAL A 98 -20.73 -46.19 22.97
C VAL A 98 -22.04 -46.95 23.06
#